data_AF-A0A1G1GZU0-F1
#
_entry.id   AF-A0A1G1GZU0-F1
#
_cell.length_a   1.000
_cell.length_b   1.000
_cell.length_c   1.000
_cell.angle_alpha   90.00
_cell.angle_beta   90.00
_cell.angle_gamma   90.00
#
_symmetry.space_group_name_H-M   'P 1'
#
loop_
_entity.id
_entity.type
_entity.pdbx_description
1 polymer ?
#
loop_
_entity_poly.entity_id
_entity_poly.type
_entity_poly.pdbx_seq_one_letter_code
_entity_poly.pdbx_strand_id
1 'polypeptide(L)'
;MSLTFVEIERQKNWRIAVFFLVLLSLYFVILTTLSLSLFIIAPPLLFLIKGALFQYLLIVISVSLLVALIHFYFSGFSVLRYLATNLGAAKPDHEDGIHTRLKNIIDEVHVATGNKRKIDCMVIPSLAMNALAVDNFRGNAVIAVTEGLISRLTRAQLEAVVAHEAYHILSGDCLEATVAASLFGIPASIIEGSQNLSEHGMIHPLLIPTWILLKFSQMFNMFISREREYRADAGAVKMNRNPVALAEALHKISRGWRGTGFFGSGLEMLCIINPKASELDESEGWVSDLFSTHPPIRKRVGILLRMARASLSQFYSRADEVKMAAISEPAKTAEPLYPVRKEAPPFGHGGRNIASEELNASPELSNGVYYAYNEEQEWQGPFSLSELSALTWLTPLTWVGAVPDEEIERASENPIINAIFIKRLINTKAKTAELTCPNCKQALVEIPYERTQIYQCNFCKGTLVENNKLPRIIVRDEEPCHERISQLAKAVVNENQKGLTIKRLISKEGLKKPIPFKNCPKCKKPMMRRFYSLAYLVEVDRCSFCGITWFDKDELEMLQCMVENRIVPEIELSYEE
;
A
#
# COMPACT_ATOMS: atom_id res chain seq x y z
N MET A 1 -42.51 0.43 2.04
CA MET A 1 -42.78 1.74 2.67
C MET A 1 -41.44 2.47 2.74
N SER A 2 -41.29 3.63 2.10
CA SER A 2 -40.02 4.38 2.18
C SER A 2 -39.86 4.91 3.60
N LEU A 3 -38.82 4.47 4.32
CA LEU A 3 -38.55 4.95 5.67
C LEU A 3 -38.37 6.47 5.64
N THR A 4 -39.01 7.16 6.58
CA THR A 4 -38.81 8.60 6.74
C THR A 4 -37.40 8.89 7.28
N PHE A 5 -36.86 10.08 7.04
CA PHE A 5 -35.53 10.47 7.57
C PHE A 5 -35.44 10.29 9.10
N VAL A 6 -36.54 10.58 9.81
CA VAL A 6 -36.65 10.40 11.27
C VAL A 6 -36.55 8.92 11.67
N GLU A 7 -37.15 8.02 10.90
CA GLU A 7 -37.05 6.58 11.15
C GLU A 7 -35.64 6.05 10.92
N ILE A 8 -34.94 6.55 9.89
CA ILE A 8 -33.54 6.20 9.63
C ILE A 8 -32.65 6.65 10.80
N GLU A 9 -32.78 7.90 11.24
CA GLU A 9 -32.00 8.43 12.37
C GLU A 9 -32.31 7.68 13.68
N ARG A 10 -33.57 7.29 13.90
CA ARG A 10 -33.98 6.51 15.07
C ARG A 10 -33.41 5.10 15.04
N GLN A 11 -33.47 4.41 13.90
CA GLN A 11 -32.87 3.08 13.75
C GLN A 11 -31.36 3.12 13.97
N LYS A 12 -30.69 4.14 13.42
CA LYS A 12 -29.26 4.38 13.62
C LYS A 12 -28.89 4.58 15.08
N ASN A 13 -29.57 5.48 15.79
CA ASN A 13 -29.31 5.72 17.21
C ASN A 13 -29.54 4.47 18.05
N TRP A 14 -30.58 3.69 17.73
CA TRP A 14 -30.84 2.42 18.41
C TRP A 14 -29.72 1.40 18.16
N ARG A 15 -29.24 1.24 16.93
CA ARG A 15 -28.12 0.33 16.61
C ARG A 15 -26.82 0.74 17.30
N ILE A 16 -26.49 2.04 17.31
CA ILE A 16 -25.32 2.56 18.02
C ILE A 16 -25.44 2.30 19.53
N ALA A 17 -26.64 2.48 20.11
CA ALA A 17 -26.89 2.13 21.50
C ALA A 17 -26.72 0.62 21.76
N VAL A 18 -27.15 -0.25 20.83
CA VAL A 18 -26.89 -1.69 20.90
C VAL A 18 -25.39 -2.00 20.87
N PHE A 19 -24.60 -1.35 20.00
CA PHE A 19 -23.14 -1.51 19.99
C PHE A 19 -22.51 -1.12 21.32
N PHE A 20 -22.96 -0.01 21.93
CA PHE A 20 -22.51 0.40 23.25
C PHE A 20 -22.88 -0.61 24.34
N LEU A 21 -24.11 -1.15 24.33
CA LEU A 21 -24.53 -2.16 25.28
C LEU A 21 -23.73 -3.46 25.14
N VAL A 22 -23.43 -3.89 23.92
CA VAL A 22 -22.57 -5.07 23.72
C VAL A 22 -21.15 -4.79 24.20
N LEU A 23 -20.58 -3.63 23.90
CA LEU A 23 -19.27 -3.23 24.40
C LEU A 23 -19.22 -3.25 25.94
N LEU A 24 -20.24 -2.70 26.60
CA LEU A 24 -20.38 -2.73 28.05
C LEU A 24 -20.43 -4.17 28.58
N SER A 25 -21.24 -5.03 27.94
CA SER A 25 -21.34 -6.45 28.32
C SER A 25 -20.02 -7.18 28.17
N LEU A 26 -19.24 -6.88 27.12
CA LEU A 26 -17.92 -7.45 26.89
C LEU A 26 -16.95 -7.03 28.00
N TYR A 27 -16.87 -5.74 28.32
CA TYR A 27 -16.02 -5.27 29.41
C TYR A 27 -16.41 -5.87 30.76
N PHE A 28 -17.71 -6.02 31.01
CA PHE A 28 -18.21 -6.68 32.21
C PHE A 28 -17.72 -8.13 32.29
N VAL A 29 -17.92 -8.94 31.23
CA VAL A 29 -17.44 -10.33 31.16
C VAL A 29 -15.92 -10.41 31.32
N ILE A 30 -15.18 -9.52 30.67
CA ILE A 30 -13.71 -9.47 30.74
C ILE A 30 -13.23 -9.17 32.16
N LEU A 31 -13.78 -8.15 32.82
CA LEU A 31 -13.37 -7.77 34.18
C LEU A 31 -13.81 -8.81 35.21
N THR A 32 -14.99 -9.41 35.05
CA THR A 32 -15.44 -10.52 35.89
C THR A 32 -14.52 -11.73 35.75
N THR A 33 -14.17 -12.15 34.53
CA THR A 33 -13.27 -13.30 34.30
C THR A 33 -11.86 -13.05 34.83
N LEU A 34 -11.30 -11.85 34.60
CA LEU A 34 -9.98 -11.48 35.08
C LEU A 34 -9.94 -11.44 36.61
N SER A 35 -10.93 -10.82 37.25
CA SER A 35 -11.01 -10.82 38.71
C SER A 35 -11.19 -12.24 39.27
N LEU A 36 -12.10 -13.07 38.74
CA LEU A 36 -12.28 -14.49 39.11
C LEU A 36 -10.99 -15.30 38.96
N SER A 37 -10.16 -15.04 37.94
CA SER A 37 -8.88 -15.71 37.78
C SER A 37 -7.87 -15.34 38.89
N LEU A 38 -7.88 -14.10 39.37
CA LEU A 38 -7.11 -13.67 40.54
C LEU A 38 -7.60 -14.31 41.84
N PHE A 39 -8.91 -14.56 41.96
CA PHE A 39 -9.50 -15.28 43.11
C PHE A 39 -8.98 -16.72 43.24
N ILE A 40 -8.71 -17.41 42.12
CA ILE A 40 -8.13 -18.77 42.14
C ILE A 40 -6.70 -18.74 42.69
N ILE A 41 -5.95 -17.67 42.43
CA ILE A 41 -4.54 -17.52 42.80
C ILE A 41 -4.40 -17.01 44.25
N ALA A 42 -5.34 -16.16 44.70
CA ALA A 42 -5.36 -15.61 46.06
C ALA A 42 -6.82 -15.43 46.53
N PRO A 43 -7.46 -16.46 47.12
CA PRO A 43 -8.85 -16.34 47.59
C PRO A 43 -8.89 -15.32 48.76
N PRO A 44 -9.56 -14.17 48.61
CA PRO A 44 -9.69 -13.21 49.68
C PRO A 44 -10.81 -13.66 50.63
N LEU A 45 -10.59 -13.47 51.93
CA LEU A 45 -11.57 -13.67 53.01
C LEU A 45 -12.90 -12.88 52.83
N LEU A 46 -12.99 -12.01 51.81
CA LEU A 46 -14.05 -11.02 51.58
C LEU A 46 -15.44 -11.61 51.32
N PHE A 47 -15.56 -12.82 50.76
CA PHE A 47 -16.88 -13.41 50.42
C PHE A 47 -17.61 -14.03 51.61
N LEU A 48 -17.00 -14.06 52.80
CA LEU A 48 -17.67 -14.44 54.05
C LEU A 48 -18.58 -13.32 54.60
N ILE A 49 -18.49 -12.11 54.03
CA ILE A 49 -19.28 -10.93 54.45
C ILE A 49 -20.60 -10.90 53.65
N LYS A 50 -21.74 -10.93 54.35
CA LYS A 50 -23.06 -10.75 53.73
C LYS A 50 -23.09 -9.43 52.93
N GLY A 51 -23.43 -9.52 51.64
CA GLY A 51 -23.51 -8.36 50.74
C GLY A 51 -22.25 -8.09 49.91
N ALA A 52 -21.13 -8.80 50.15
CA ALA A 52 -19.89 -8.62 49.39
C ALA A 52 -20.07 -8.90 47.88
N LEU A 53 -20.90 -9.88 47.50
CA LEU A 53 -21.20 -10.16 46.09
C LEU A 53 -21.86 -8.98 45.39
N PHE A 54 -22.82 -8.33 46.04
CA PHE A 54 -23.54 -7.19 45.47
C PHE A 54 -22.61 -5.98 45.30
N GLN A 55 -21.78 -5.70 46.31
CA GLN A 55 -20.75 -4.65 46.24
C GLN A 55 -19.74 -4.93 45.12
N TYR A 56 -19.27 -6.17 44.99
CA TYR A 56 -18.37 -6.58 43.92
C TYR A 56 -19.00 -6.37 42.53
N LEU A 57 -20.23 -6.83 42.31
CA LEU A 57 -20.92 -6.65 41.04
C LEU A 57 -21.12 -5.17 40.70
N LEU A 58 -21.47 -4.33 41.68
CA LEU A 58 -21.59 -2.88 41.50
C LEU A 58 -20.26 -2.22 41.12
N ILE A 59 -19.15 -2.63 41.73
CA ILE A 59 -17.82 -2.14 41.38
C ILE A 59 -17.47 -2.55 39.95
N VAL A 60 -17.64 -3.83 39.61
CA VAL A 60 -17.29 -4.35 38.28
C VAL A 60 -18.13 -3.67 37.19
N ILE A 61 -19.44 -3.53 37.36
CA ILE A 61 -20.29 -2.86 36.36
C ILE A 61 -19.97 -1.36 36.24
N SER A 62 -19.63 -0.69 37.34
CA SER A 62 -19.25 0.73 37.33
C SER A 62 -17.93 0.95 36.59
N VAL A 63 -16.92 0.11 36.86
CA VAL A 63 -15.63 0.15 36.14
C VAL A 63 -15.83 -0.21 34.66
N SER A 64 -16.64 -1.23 34.37
CA SER A 64 -16.97 -1.61 32.99
C SER A 64 -17.63 -0.47 32.22
N LEU A 65 -18.57 0.23 32.86
CA LEU A 65 -19.24 1.40 32.29
C LEU A 65 -18.25 2.54 32.03
N LEU A 66 -17.37 2.84 32.99
CA LEU A 66 -16.34 3.87 32.83
C LEU A 66 -15.43 3.54 31.64
N VAL A 67 -14.92 2.31 31.56
CA VAL A 67 -14.05 1.86 30.46
C VAL A 67 -14.80 1.88 29.12
N ALA A 68 -16.05 1.42 29.09
CA ALA A 68 -16.88 1.45 27.88
C ALA A 68 -17.13 2.88 27.39
N LEU A 69 -17.41 3.83 28.30
CA LEU A 69 -17.59 5.25 27.96
C LEU A 69 -16.31 5.86 27.40
N ILE A 70 -15.16 5.59 28.03
CA ILE A 70 -13.85 6.05 27.55
C ILE A 70 -13.59 5.49 26.14
N HIS A 71 -13.74 4.18 25.94
CA HIS A 71 -13.51 3.55 24.65
C HIS A 71 -14.47 4.09 23.58
N PHE A 72 -15.76 4.19 23.88
CA PHE A 72 -16.75 4.74 22.96
C PHE A 72 -16.44 6.19 22.58
N TYR A 73 -16.03 7.03 23.54
CA TYR A 73 -15.62 8.40 23.26
C TYR A 73 -14.40 8.46 22.31
N PHE A 74 -13.38 7.63 22.53
CA PHE A 74 -12.22 7.58 21.63
C PHE A 74 -12.52 6.96 20.26
N SER A 75 -13.51 6.07 20.17
CA SER A 75 -13.88 5.39 18.91
C SER A 75 -14.33 6.36 17.82
N GLY A 76 -14.94 7.48 18.19
CA GLY A 76 -15.36 8.54 17.26
C GLY A 76 -14.19 9.31 16.60
N PHE A 77 -12.96 9.16 17.14
CA PHE A 77 -11.76 9.87 16.67
C PHE A 77 -10.70 8.96 16.07
N SER A 78 -10.77 7.65 16.36
CA SER A 78 -9.69 6.73 16.06
C SER A 78 -9.57 6.36 14.59
N VAL A 79 -10.68 6.28 13.82
CA VAL A 79 -10.64 5.73 12.46
C VAL A 79 -9.78 6.56 11.51
N LEU A 80 -9.94 7.89 11.47
CA LEU A 80 -9.20 8.75 10.55
C LEU A 80 -7.71 8.74 10.86
N ARG A 81 -7.39 8.72 12.17
CA ARG A 81 -6.01 8.56 12.63
C ARG A 81 -5.46 7.21 12.21
N TYR A 82 -6.22 6.12 12.40
CA TYR A 82 -5.84 4.77 11.99
C TYR A 82 -5.58 4.68 10.49
N LEU A 83 -6.47 5.23 9.65
CA LEU A 83 -6.25 5.27 8.19
C LEU A 83 -4.93 5.97 7.86
N ALA A 84 -4.66 7.12 8.48
CA ALA A 84 -3.44 7.87 8.25
C ALA A 84 -2.17 7.16 8.78
N THR A 85 -2.21 6.59 9.99
CA THR A 85 -1.01 6.03 10.64
C THR A 85 -0.74 4.58 10.26
N ASN A 86 -1.78 3.76 10.12
CA ASN A 86 -1.65 2.31 9.91
C ASN A 86 -1.76 1.94 8.43
N LEU A 87 -2.62 2.62 7.67
CA LEU A 87 -2.74 2.38 6.23
C LEU A 87 -1.95 3.40 5.38
N GLY A 88 -1.35 4.40 6.00
CA GLY A 88 -0.60 5.45 5.30
C GLY A 88 -1.47 6.36 4.44
N ALA A 89 -2.77 6.44 4.73
CA ALA A 89 -3.71 7.25 3.96
C ALA A 89 -3.32 8.74 4.04
N ALA A 90 -3.22 9.38 2.89
CA ALA A 90 -2.83 10.79 2.77
C ALA A 90 -3.79 11.54 1.85
N LYS A 91 -3.73 12.88 1.85
CA LYS A 91 -4.49 13.66 0.88
C LYS A 91 -3.99 13.38 -0.55
N PRO A 92 -4.87 13.47 -1.57
CA PRO A 92 -4.47 13.38 -2.97
C PRO A 92 -3.37 14.39 -3.29
N ASP A 93 -2.42 13.95 -4.09
CA ASP A 93 -1.30 14.75 -4.56
C ASP A 93 -1.76 15.68 -5.70
N HIS A 94 -1.54 16.98 -5.57
CA HIS A 94 -1.99 17.95 -6.57
C HIS A 94 -1.11 18.00 -7.82
N GLU A 95 0.13 17.51 -7.73
CA GLU A 95 1.05 17.45 -8.88
C GLU A 95 0.80 16.20 -9.74
N ASP A 96 0.00 15.26 -9.23
CA ASP A 96 -0.29 14.00 -9.89
C ASP A 96 -1.64 14.05 -10.64
N GLY A 97 -1.59 13.84 -11.95
CA GLY A 97 -2.77 13.84 -12.81
C GLY A 97 -3.80 12.77 -12.46
N ILE A 98 -3.37 11.61 -11.95
CA ILE A 98 -4.27 10.52 -11.54
C ILE A 98 -5.02 10.89 -10.26
N HIS A 99 -4.34 11.56 -9.33
CA HIS A 99 -4.95 12.06 -8.10
C HIS A 99 -5.86 13.26 -8.33
N THR A 100 -5.47 14.13 -9.25
CA THR A 100 -6.33 15.23 -9.71
C THR A 100 -7.62 14.69 -10.34
N ARG A 101 -7.54 13.62 -11.15
CA ARG A 101 -8.72 12.92 -11.67
C ARG A 101 -9.63 12.40 -10.56
N LEU A 102 -9.07 11.76 -9.53
CA LEU A 102 -9.86 11.29 -8.38
C LEU A 102 -10.55 12.46 -7.67
N LYS A 103 -9.84 13.57 -7.44
CA LYS A 103 -10.41 14.76 -6.80
C LYS A 103 -11.58 15.32 -7.62
N ASN A 104 -11.43 15.44 -8.93
CA ASN A 104 -12.50 15.92 -9.81
C ASN A 104 -13.73 14.99 -9.76
N ILE A 105 -13.52 13.67 -9.73
CA ILE A 105 -14.61 12.69 -9.58
C ILE A 105 -15.32 12.85 -8.22
N ILE A 106 -14.56 13.01 -7.13
CA ILE A 106 -15.14 13.24 -5.80
C ILE A 106 -15.99 14.51 -5.80
N ASP A 107 -15.49 15.59 -6.40
CA ASP A 107 -16.19 16.87 -6.49
C ASP A 107 -17.50 16.73 -7.32
N GLU A 108 -17.46 16.01 -8.45
CA GLU A 108 -18.63 15.72 -9.28
C GLU A 108 -19.69 14.89 -8.55
N VAL A 109 -19.26 13.80 -7.88
CA VAL A 109 -20.15 12.96 -7.09
C VAL A 109 -20.75 13.76 -5.92
N HIS A 110 -19.94 14.58 -5.25
CA HIS A 110 -20.38 15.45 -4.17
C HIS A 110 -21.49 16.41 -4.64
N VAL A 111 -21.35 17.02 -5.81
CA VAL A 111 -22.40 17.82 -6.45
C VAL A 111 -23.66 16.98 -6.72
N ALA A 112 -23.51 15.76 -7.27
CA ALA A 112 -24.63 14.86 -7.52
C ALA A 112 -25.40 14.44 -6.24
N THR A 113 -24.74 14.48 -5.08
CA THR A 113 -25.41 14.25 -3.78
C THR A 113 -26.30 15.43 -3.33
N GLY A 114 -26.18 16.59 -3.99
CA GLY A 114 -26.81 17.85 -3.60
C GLY A 114 -26.07 18.58 -2.48
N ASN A 115 -24.76 18.38 -2.33
CA ASN A 115 -23.89 19.01 -1.32
C ASN A 115 -24.40 18.86 0.12
N LYS A 116 -25.14 17.79 0.42
CA LYS A 116 -25.80 17.59 1.72
C LYS A 116 -24.82 17.33 2.85
N ARG A 117 -23.69 16.69 2.54
CA ARG A 117 -22.61 16.40 3.49
C ARG A 117 -21.27 16.59 2.81
N LYS A 118 -20.35 17.26 3.48
CA LYS A 118 -18.97 17.41 3.01
C LYS A 118 -18.28 16.05 2.95
N ILE A 119 -17.71 15.71 1.79
CA ILE A 119 -16.96 14.47 1.56
C ILE A 119 -15.54 14.87 1.20
N ASP A 120 -14.59 14.57 2.07
CA ASP A 120 -13.16 14.71 1.79
C ASP A 120 -12.62 13.42 1.14
N CYS A 121 -11.46 13.51 0.49
CA CYS A 121 -10.82 12.37 -0.17
C CYS A 121 -9.45 12.07 0.42
N MET A 122 -9.12 10.78 0.52
CA MET A 122 -7.78 10.29 0.86
C MET A 122 -7.33 9.21 -0.12
N VAL A 123 -6.02 9.07 -0.30
CA VAL A 123 -5.40 8.01 -1.09
C VAL A 123 -4.60 7.09 -0.17
N ILE A 124 -4.82 5.78 -0.32
CA ILE A 124 -4.11 4.75 0.41
C ILE A 124 -2.98 4.19 -0.49
N PRO A 125 -1.70 4.30 -0.10
CA PRO A 125 -0.55 3.85 -0.89
C PRO A 125 -0.43 2.32 -0.89
N SER A 126 -1.34 1.63 -1.58
CA SER A 126 -1.41 0.17 -1.65
C SER A 126 -1.79 -0.30 -3.06
N LEU A 127 -1.21 -1.42 -3.48
CA LEU A 127 -1.53 -2.09 -4.74
C LEU A 127 -2.94 -2.72 -4.73
N ALA A 128 -3.56 -2.81 -3.54
CA ALA A 128 -4.88 -3.40 -3.36
C ALA A 128 -5.91 -2.70 -4.25
N MET A 129 -6.88 -3.43 -4.77
CA MET A 129 -8.04 -2.86 -5.45
C MET A 129 -9.18 -2.72 -4.45
N ASN A 130 -9.25 -1.59 -3.75
CA ASN A 130 -10.31 -1.34 -2.78
C ASN A 130 -10.60 0.16 -2.60
N ALA A 131 -11.79 0.45 -2.10
CA ALA A 131 -12.20 1.78 -1.68
C ALA A 131 -13.00 1.62 -0.40
N LEU A 132 -12.95 2.64 0.47
CA LEU A 132 -13.72 2.63 1.72
C LEU A 132 -14.25 4.02 2.04
N ALA A 133 -15.43 4.06 2.63
CA ALA A 133 -16.01 5.26 3.22
C ALA A 133 -15.94 5.20 4.75
N VAL A 134 -15.58 6.32 5.37
CA VAL A 134 -15.67 6.50 6.82
C VAL A 134 -16.38 7.80 7.16
N ASP A 135 -17.10 7.79 8.28
CA ASP A 135 -17.82 8.96 8.80
C ASP A 135 -17.64 9.04 10.32
N ASN A 136 -17.74 10.25 10.87
CA ASN A 136 -17.62 10.46 12.32
C ASN A 136 -18.81 11.24 12.88
N PHE A 137 -18.94 11.27 14.21
CA PHE A 137 -20.03 12.00 14.87
C PHE A 137 -20.02 13.52 14.62
N ARG A 138 -18.93 14.07 14.07
CA ARG A 138 -18.81 15.50 13.72
C ARG A 138 -19.27 15.79 12.29
N GLY A 139 -19.66 14.76 11.52
CA GLY A 139 -20.08 14.89 10.12
C GLY A 139 -18.92 15.08 9.14
N ASN A 140 -17.68 14.74 9.52
CA ASN A 140 -16.55 14.71 8.60
C ASN A 140 -16.50 13.33 7.94
N ALA A 141 -16.97 13.24 6.71
CA ALA A 141 -16.92 12.01 5.93
C ALA A 141 -15.71 12.01 4.99
N VAL A 142 -15.07 10.85 4.85
CA VAL A 142 -13.91 10.65 3.98
C VAL A 142 -14.13 9.42 3.12
N ILE A 143 -13.88 9.55 1.81
CA ILE A 143 -13.72 8.41 0.91
C ILE A 143 -12.22 8.21 0.70
N ALA A 144 -11.72 7.06 1.14
CA ALA A 144 -10.34 6.65 0.95
C ALA A 144 -10.25 5.61 -0.17
N VAL A 145 -9.40 5.87 -1.17
CA VAL A 145 -9.25 5.01 -2.35
C VAL A 145 -7.81 4.54 -2.47
N THR A 146 -7.59 3.26 -2.78
CA THR A 146 -6.23 2.72 -2.92
C THR A 146 -5.61 3.10 -4.27
N GLU A 147 -4.28 3.27 -4.31
CA GLU A 147 -3.52 3.49 -5.56
C GLU A 147 -3.82 2.43 -6.62
N GLY A 148 -3.94 1.17 -6.17
CA GLY A 148 -4.30 0.03 -6.99
C GLY A 148 -5.64 0.17 -7.71
N LEU A 149 -6.63 0.78 -7.05
CA LEU A 149 -7.97 0.98 -7.61
C LEU A 149 -8.01 2.23 -8.50
N ILE A 150 -7.42 3.35 -8.05
CA ILE A 150 -7.43 4.61 -8.80
C ILE A 150 -6.74 4.43 -10.15
N SER A 151 -5.64 3.68 -10.22
CA SER A 151 -4.86 3.55 -11.44
C SER A 151 -5.49 2.58 -12.47
N ARG A 152 -6.16 1.50 -12.02
CA ARG A 152 -6.68 0.44 -12.91
C ARG A 152 -8.11 0.64 -13.40
N LEU A 153 -8.88 1.49 -12.72
CA LEU A 153 -10.23 1.82 -13.15
C LEU A 153 -10.23 2.97 -14.16
N THR A 154 -11.12 2.87 -15.14
CA THR A 154 -11.44 3.99 -16.02
C THR A 154 -12.13 5.09 -15.21
N ARG A 155 -12.19 6.31 -15.76
CA ARG A 155 -12.87 7.44 -15.10
C ARG A 155 -14.31 7.07 -14.70
N ALA A 156 -15.09 6.48 -15.61
CA ALA A 156 -16.48 6.10 -15.37
C ALA A 156 -16.60 4.98 -14.32
N GLN A 157 -15.69 4.00 -14.34
CA GLN A 157 -15.64 2.92 -13.35
C GLN A 157 -15.31 3.48 -11.95
N LEU A 158 -14.32 4.37 -11.86
CA LEU A 158 -13.92 5.02 -10.61
C LEU A 158 -15.04 5.93 -10.07
N GLU A 159 -15.70 6.70 -10.93
CA GLU A 159 -16.87 7.51 -10.58
C GLU A 159 -18.02 6.66 -10.04
N ALA A 160 -18.27 5.49 -10.62
CA ALA A 160 -19.26 4.56 -10.12
C ALA A 160 -18.93 4.02 -8.71
N VAL A 161 -17.67 3.68 -8.46
CA VAL A 161 -17.20 3.25 -7.14
C VAL A 161 -17.30 4.39 -6.13
N VAL A 162 -16.86 5.60 -6.48
CA VAL A 162 -16.98 6.77 -5.60
C VAL A 162 -18.44 7.12 -5.31
N ALA A 163 -19.34 6.99 -6.30
CA ALA A 163 -20.77 7.20 -6.10
C ALA A 163 -21.40 6.16 -5.16
N HIS A 164 -20.94 4.90 -5.22
CA HIS A 164 -21.32 3.84 -4.29
C HIS A 164 -20.90 4.19 -2.85
N GLU A 165 -19.63 4.55 -2.65
CA GLU A 165 -19.11 4.97 -1.34
C GLU A 165 -19.79 6.24 -0.81
N ALA A 166 -20.07 7.21 -1.69
CA ALA A 166 -20.81 8.42 -1.33
C ALA A 166 -22.24 8.11 -0.88
N TYR A 167 -22.90 7.11 -1.48
CA TYR A 167 -24.22 6.71 -1.04
C TYR A 167 -24.22 6.17 0.40
N HIS A 168 -23.21 5.40 0.81
CA HIS A 168 -23.09 4.95 2.20
C HIS A 168 -22.99 6.12 3.20
N ILE A 169 -22.31 7.19 2.82
CA ILE A 169 -22.22 8.41 3.63
C ILE A 169 -23.60 9.08 3.74
N LEU A 170 -24.31 9.20 2.62
CA LEU A 170 -25.64 9.83 2.58
C LEU A 170 -26.70 9.02 3.33
N SER A 171 -26.70 7.69 3.18
CA SER A 171 -27.66 6.81 3.85
C SER A 171 -27.44 6.77 5.37
N GLY A 172 -26.25 7.14 5.83
CA GLY A 172 -25.87 7.11 7.25
C GLY A 172 -25.33 5.75 7.71
N ASP A 173 -25.40 4.72 6.87
CA ASP A 173 -24.88 3.39 7.18
C ASP A 173 -23.35 3.40 7.37
N CYS A 174 -22.65 4.35 6.73
CA CYS A 174 -21.22 4.56 6.90
C CYS A 174 -20.83 4.87 8.35
N LEU A 175 -21.62 5.65 9.08
CA LEU A 175 -21.32 5.98 10.48
C LEU A 175 -21.44 4.75 11.37
N GLU A 176 -22.48 3.93 11.16
CA GLU A 176 -22.68 2.69 11.91
C GLU A 176 -21.51 1.72 11.71
N ALA A 177 -21.12 1.51 10.45
CA ALA A 177 -19.97 0.67 10.12
C ALA A 177 -18.67 1.24 10.69
N THR A 178 -18.48 2.57 10.63
CA THR A 178 -17.29 3.21 11.19
C THR A 178 -17.20 3.05 12.71
N VAL A 179 -18.30 3.24 13.42
CA VAL A 179 -18.35 3.05 14.88
C VAL A 179 -18.08 1.59 15.24
N ALA A 180 -18.69 0.64 14.54
CA ALA A 180 -18.44 -0.79 14.76
C ALA A 180 -16.97 -1.16 14.49
N ALA A 181 -16.40 -0.71 13.38
CA ALA A 181 -15.00 -0.93 13.03
C ALA A 181 -14.04 -0.30 14.06
N SER A 182 -14.35 0.91 14.56
CA SER A 182 -13.54 1.56 15.59
C SER A 182 -13.60 0.86 16.95
N LEU A 183 -14.77 0.35 17.35
CA LEU A 183 -14.99 -0.30 18.64
C LEU A 183 -14.42 -1.72 18.69
N PHE A 184 -14.56 -2.48 17.60
CA PHE A 184 -14.27 -3.91 17.60
C PHE A 184 -13.14 -4.27 16.61
N GLY A 185 -13.06 -3.60 15.46
CA GLY A 185 -12.07 -3.90 14.43
C GLY A 185 -10.66 -3.38 14.75
N ILE A 186 -10.52 -2.08 15.00
CA ILE A 186 -9.21 -1.49 15.29
C ILE A 186 -8.51 -2.17 16.47
N PRO A 187 -9.17 -2.38 17.63
CA PRO A 187 -8.55 -3.11 18.75
C PRO A 187 -8.15 -4.54 18.35
N ALA A 188 -9.01 -5.24 17.59
CA ALA A 188 -8.72 -6.58 17.09
C ALA A 188 -7.46 -6.60 16.20
N SER A 189 -7.32 -5.64 15.29
CA SER A 189 -6.16 -5.53 14.40
C SER A 189 -4.85 -5.28 15.16
N ILE A 190 -4.89 -4.49 16.24
CA ILE A 190 -3.74 -4.20 17.09
C ILE A 190 -3.33 -5.46 17.87
N ILE A 191 -4.32 -6.21 18.37
CA ILE A 191 -4.10 -7.48 19.07
C ILE A 191 -3.48 -8.52 18.13
N GLU A 192 -4.02 -8.70 16.93
CA GLU A 192 -3.48 -9.62 15.93
C GLU A 192 -2.02 -9.28 15.59
N GLY A 193 -1.72 -7.99 15.41
CA GLY A 193 -0.35 -7.51 15.20
C GLY A 193 0.60 -7.84 16.35
N SER A 194 0.11 -7.84 17.59
CA SER A 194 0.88 -8.18 18.80
C SER A 194 1.11 -9.70 18.95
N GLN A 195 0.12 -10.53 18.60
CA GLN A 195 0.21 -11.99 18.73
C GLN A 195 1.28 -12.60 17.80
N ASN A 196 1.55 -11.98 16.66
CA ASN A 196 2.63 -12.40 15.76
C ASN A 196 4.05 -12.26 16.36
N LEU A 197 4.21 -11.65 17.55
CA LEU A 197 5.48 -11.58 18.28
C LEU A 197 5.61 -12.64 19.41
N SER A 198 4.57 -13.40 19.73
CA SER A 198 4.54 -14.31 20.88
C SER A 198 4.33 -15.77 20.47
N GLU A 199 5.40 -16.45 20.07
CA GLU A 199 5.47 -17.92 19.93
C GLU A 199 5.54 -18.61 21.30
N HIS A 200 4.51 -18.53 22.14
CA HIS A 200 4.38 -19.43 23.30
C HIS A 200 2.93 -19.86 23.48
N GLY A 201 2.62 -21.06 22.97
CA GLY A 201 1.30 -21.67 22.91
C GLY A 201 0.74 -22.16 24.24
N MET A 202 0.51 -21.23 25.18
CA MET A 202 -0.38 -21.47 26.31
C MET A 202 -1.46 -20.39 26.35
N ILE A 203 -2.72 -20.77 26.18
CA ILE A 203 -3.86 -19.86 26.35
C ILE A 203 -4.00 -19.59 27.86
N HIS A 204 -3.24 -18.62 28.35
CA HIS A 204 -3.36 -18.12 29.71
C HIS A 204 -4.78 -17.54 29.91
N PRO A 205 -5.45 -17.75 31.06
CA PRO A 205 -6.81 -17.23 31.31
C PRO A 205 -6.97 -15.72 31.06
N LEU A 206 -5.87 -14.96 31.22
CA LEU A 206 -5.79 -13.52 30.94
C LEU A 206 -5.94 -13.17 29.44
N LEU A 207 -5.73 -14.13 28.53
CA LEU A 207 -5.87 -13.96 27.07
C LEU A 207 -7.28 -14.29 26.55
N ILE A 208 -8.12 -14.94 27.36
CA ILE A 208 -9.50 -15.27 27.01
C ILE A 208 -10.32 -14.00 26.71
N PRO A 209 -10.26 -12.92 27.51
CA PRO A 209 -10.82 -11.61 27.17
C PRO A 209 -10.50 -11.10 25.76
N THR A 210 -9.23 -11.19 25.41
CA THR A 210 -8.67 -10.73 24.14
C THR A 210 -9.20 -11.56 22.98
N TRP A 211 -9.28 -12.88 23.16
CA TRP A 211 -9.83 -13.82 22.18
C TRP A 211 -11.34 -13.63 21.97
N ILE A 212 -12.09 -13.38 23.05
CA ILE A 212 -13.52 -13.05 22.98
C ILE A 212 -13.73 -11.77 22.17
N LEU A 213 -12.97 -10.71 22.46
CA LEU A 213 -13.09 -9.43 21.74
C LEU A 213 -12.81 -9.58 20.22
N LEU A 214 -11.81 -10.39 19.85
CA LEU A 214 -11.51 -10.74 18.44
C LEU A 214 -12.70 -11.45 17.76
N LYS A 215 -13.29 -12.45 18.43
CA LYS A 215 -14.42 -13.22 17.87
C LYS A 215 -15.71 -12.41 17.77
N PHE A 216 -15.96 -11.52 18.72
CA PHE A 216 -17.11 -10.61 18.65
C PHE A 216 -17.00 -9.60 17.50
N SER A 217 -15.80 -9.09 17.20
CA SER A 217 -15.55 -8.25 16.01
C SER A 217 -15.95 -8.96 14.71
N GLN A 218 -15.55 -10.23 14.56
CA GLN A 218 -15.90 -11.07 13.41
C GLN A 218 -17.41 -11.32 13.32
N MET A 219 -18.12 -11.38 14.46
CA MET A 219 -19.57 -11.57 14.50
C MET A 219 -20.34 -10.31 14.09
N PHE A 220 -19.87 -9.10 14.46
CA PHE A 220 -20.53 -7.85 14.08
C PHE A 220 -20.50 -7.55 12.59
N ASN A 221 -19.43 -7.99 11.93
CA ASN A 221 -19.32 -8.00 10.46
C ASN A 221 -20.54 -8.69 9.79
N MET A 222 -21.19 -9.65 10.45
CA MET A 222 -22.38 -10.37 9.97
C MET A 222 -23.70 -9.60 10.16
N PHE A 223 -23.73 -8.61 11.06
CA PHE A 223 -24.94 -7.84 11.38
C PHE A 223 -25.21 -6.68 10.40
N ILE A 224 -24.29 -6.41 9.47
CA ILE A 224 -24.48 -5.39 8.44
C ILE A 224 -25.26 -6.03 7.29
N SER A 225 -26.49 -5.53 7.07
CA SER A 225 -27.41 -6.09 6.09
C SER A 225 -26.88 -5.97 4.66
N ARG A 226 -26.88 -7.09 3.91
CA ARG A 226 -26.60 -7.13 2.45
C ARG A 226 -27.48 -6.19 1.64
N GLU A 227 -28.67 -5.87 2.15
CA GLU A 227 -29.58 -4.93 1.51
C GLU A 227 -28.96 -3.53 1.37
N ARG A 228 -28.02 -3.17 2.27
CA ARG A 228 -27.22 -1.95 2.20
C ARG A 228 -26.44 -1.86 0.89
N GLU A 229 -25.76 -2.93 0.51
CA GLU A 229 -24.92 -2.97 -0.69
C GLU A 229 -25.77 -2.85 -1.97
N TYR A 230 -26.93 -3.53 -2.04
CA TYR A 230 -27.84 -3.38 -3.18
C TYR A 230 -28.43 -1.96 -3.28
N ARG A 231 -28.72 -1.32 -2.14
CA ARG A 231 -29.17 0.08 -2.10
C ARG A 231 -28.06 1.04 -2.51
N ALA A 232 -26.82 0.77 -2.11
CA ALA A 232 -25.66 1.54 -2.52
C ALA A 232 -25.37 1.40 -4.01
N ASP A 233 -25.49 0.20 -4.58
CA ASP A 233 -25.42 -0.02 -6.03
C ASP A 233 -26.49 0.78 -6.78
N ALA A 234 -27.75 0.70 -6.35
CA ALA A 234 -28.83 1.49 -6.95
C ALA A 234 -28.63 3.01 -6.76
N GLY A 235 -28.09 3.42 -5.61
CA GLY A 235 -27.73 4.80 -5.29
C GLY A 235 -26.64 5.35 -6.18
N ALA A 236 -25.58 4.57 -6.42
CA ALA A 236 -24.50 4.90 -7.34
C ALA A 236 -25.04 5.12 -8.75
N VAL A 237 -25.88 4.20 -9.23
CA VAL A 237 -26.54 4.30 -10.56
C VAL A 237 -27.44 5.53 -10.66
N LYS A 238 -28.11 5.91 -9.57
CA LYS A 238 -28.92 7.13 -9.52
C LYS A 238 -28.06 8.40 -9.66
N MET A 239 -26.84 8.40 -9.12
CA MET A 239 -25.90 9.53 -9.19
C MET A 239 -25.20 9.60 -10.54
N ASN A 240 -24.59 8.51 -11.00
CA ASN A 240 -23.72 8.49 -12.19
C ASN A 240 -24.42 8.09 -13.50
N ARG A 241 -25.66 7.58 -13.43
CA ARG A 241 -26.45 7.08 -14.57
C ARG A 241 -25.79 5.97 -15.41
N ASN A 242 -24.80 5.27 -14.85
CA ASN A 242 -24.03 4.25 -15.55
C ASN A 242 -23.90 2.94 -14.73
N PRO A 243 -24.91 2.04 -14.82
CA PRO A 243 -24.86 0.74 -14.16
C PRO A 243 -23.80 -0.21 -14.71
N VAL A 244 -23.45 -0.10 -16.00
CA VAL A 244 -22.44 -0.95 -16.64
C VAL A 244 -21.05 -0.63 -16.07
N ALA A 245 -20.72 0.65 -15.87
CA ALA A 245 -19.45 1.05 -15.27
C ALA A 245 -19.24 0.47 -13.86
N LEU A 246 -20.29 0.40 -13.03
CA LEU A 246 -20.17 -0.23 -11.72
C LEU A 246 -19.99 -1.74 -11.84
N ALA A 247 -20.71 -2.40 -12.76
CA ALA A 247 -20.55 -3.83 -13.02
C ALA A 247 -19.14 -4.18 -13.48
N GLU A 248 -18.58 -3.41 -14.42
CA GLU A 248 -17.18 -3.54 -14.88
C GLU A 248 -16.18 -3.28 -13.76
N ALA A 249 -16.40 -2.26 -12.93
CA ALA A 249 -15.54 -1.97 -11.79
C ALA A 249 -15.51 -3.14 -10.81
N LEU A 250 -16.68 -3.65 -10.40
CA LEU A 250 -16.78 -4.80 -9.50
C LEU A 250 -16.13 -6.06 -10.08
N HIS A 251 -16.32 -6.32 -11.38
CA HIS A 251 -15.66 -7.43 -12.07
C HIS A 251 -14.13 -7.28 -12.08
N LYS A 252 -13.60 -6.08 -12.33
CA LYS A 252 -12.15 -5.84 -12.26
C LYS A 252 -11.65 -6.05 -10.83
N ILE A 253 -12.29 -5.41 -9.85
CA ILE A 253 -11.89 -5.48 -8.44
C ILE A 253 -11.87 -6.94 -7.95
N SER A 254 -12.85 -7.75 -8.36
CA SER A 254 -12.93 -9.14 -7.93
C SER A 254 -11.75 -9.99 -8.37
N ARG A 255 -11.11 -9.66 -9.50
CA ARG A 255 -9.95 -10.39 -10.08
C ARG A 255 -8.59 -9.82 -9.67
N GLY A 256 -8.56 -8.73 -8.92
CA GLY A 256 -7.34 -8.12 -8.38
C GLY A 256 -7.07 -8.55 -6.94
N TRP A 257 -5.85 -8.28 -6.46
CA TRP A 257 -5.56 -8.40 -5.05
C TRP A 257 -6.35 -7.34 -4.26
N ARG A 258 -7.13 -7.75 -3.26
CA ARG A 258 -8.10 -6.90 -2.54
C ARG A 258 -7.55 -6.28 -1.24
N GLY A 259 -6.28 -6.55 -0.92
CA GLY A 259 -5.60 -6.04 0.28
C GLY A 259 -5.61 -7.01 1.45
N THR A 260 -5.66 -8.32 1.21
CA THR A 260 -5.53 -9.36 2.24
C THR A 260 -4.25 -9.14 3.07
N GLY A 261 -4.37 -9.05 4.39
CA GLY A 261 -3.24 -8.79 5.30
C GLY A 261 -2.75 -7.33 5.33
N PHE A 262 -3.22 -6.46 4.43
CA PHE A 262 -2.93 -5.03 4.46
C PHE A 262 -3.99 -4.27 5.28
N PHE A 263 -5.28 -4.58 5.07
CA PHE A 263 -6.34 -4.06 5.91
C PHE A 263 -6.42 -4.88 7.20
N GLY A 264 -6.41 -4.20 8.35
CA GLY A 264 -6.60 -4.81 9.65
C GLY A 264 -7.96 -5.51 9.79
N SER A 265 -8.04 -6.50 10.69
CA SER A 265 -9.31 -7.17 10.98
C SER A 265 -10.39 -6.19 11.46
N GLY A 266 -11.62 -6.39 10.99
CA GLY A 266 -12.78 -5.56 11.30
C GLY A 266 -12.91 -4.28 10.48
N LEU A 267 -11.99 -3.98 9.55
CA LEU A 267 -12.15 -2.91 8.55
C LEU A 267 -12.86 -3.40 7.29
N GLU A 268 -13.14 -4.70 7.17
CA GLU A 268 -13.70 -5.31 5.96
C GLU A 268 -15.10 -4.76 5.64
N MET A 269 -15.86 -4.35 6.67
CA MET A 269 -17.18 -3.73 6.55
C MET A 269 -17.17 -2.31 5.95
N LEU A 270 -16.02 -1.63 5.98
CA LEU A 270 -15.87 -0.29 5.42
C LEU A 270 -15.52 -0.33 3.94
N CYS A 271 -14.99 -1.45 3.47
CA CYS A 271 -14.48 -1.64 2.13
C CYS A 271 -15.60 -2.04 1.15
N ILE A 272 -15.54 -1.58 -0.10
CA ILE A 272 -16.50 -1.95 -1.16
C ILE A 272 -16.57 -3.47 -1.37
N ILE A 273 -15.43 -4.15 -1.19
CA ILE A 273 -15.30 -5.61 -1.23
C ILE A 273 -14.41 -6.06 -0.07
N ASN A 274 -14.76 -7.19 0.52
CA ASN A 274 -13.99 -7.82 1.59
C ASN A 274 -12.51 -8.06 1.16
N PRO A 275 -11.52 -7.49 1.88
CA PRO A 275 -10.10 -7.69 1.62
C PRO A 275 -9.60 -9.13 1.77
N LYS A 276 -10.26 -9.94 2.60
CA LYS A 276 -9.85 -11.31 2.94
C LYS A 276 -10.62 -12.39 2.18
N ALA A 277 -11.60 -11.99 1.35
CA ALA A 277 -12.49 -12.95 0.73
C ALA A 277 -11.76 -13.85 -0.29
N SER A 278 -12.03 -15.15 -0.19
CA SER A 278 -11.51 -16.20 -1.08
C SER A 278 -12.54 -16.54 -2.16
N GLU A 279 -12.17 -17.35 -3.15
CA GLU A 279 -13.11 -17.84 -4.19
C GLU A 279 -14.33 -18.58 -3.58
N LEU A 280 -14.21 -19.10 -2.36
CA LEU A 280 -15.31 -19.76 -1.64
C LEU A 280 -16.42 -18.80 -1.19
N ASP A 281 -16.15 -17.49 -1.09
CA ASP A 281 -17.17 -16.48 -0.75
C ASP A 281 -18.10 -16.12 -1.93
N GLU A 282 -17.80 -16.61 -3.13
CA GLU A 282 -18.69 -16.54 -4.30
C GLU A 282 -19.70 -17.71 -4.32
N SER A 283 -19.64 -18.65 -3.36
CA SER A 283 -20.55 -19.78 -3.28
C SER A 283 -21.97 -19.37 -2.86
N GLU A 284 -22.97 -19.76 -3.64
CA GLU A 284 -24.38 -19.51 -3.34
C GLU A 284 -24.95 -20.62 -2.45
N GLY A 285 -25.63 -20.26 -1.34
CA GLY A 285 -26.25 -21.22 -0.43
C GLY A 285 -26.60 -20.61 0.92
N TRP A 286 -27.58 -21.18 1.65
CA TRP A 286 -28.04 -20.61 2.93
C TRP A 286 -26.93 -20.51 3.98
N VAL A 287 -26.01 -21.48 4.04
CA VAL A 287 -24.91 -21.49 5.02
C VAL A 287 -23.82 -20.47 4.65
N SER A 288 -23.42 -20.38 3.38
CA SER A 288 -22.48 -19.33 2.92
C SER A 288 -23.11 -17.93 3.01
N ASP A 289 -24.44 -17.85 2.84
CA ASP A 289 -25.21 -16.63 2.99
C ASP A 289 -25.24 -16.09 4.42
N LEU A 290 -25.07 -16.95 5.43
CA LEU A 290 -24.99 -16.55 6.83
C LEU A 290 -23.61 -15.99 7.21
N PHE A 291 -22.51 -16.46 6.60
CA PHE A 291 -21.15 -16.07 7.01
C PHE A 291 -20.47 -15.01 6.13
N SER A 292 -21.00 -14.71 4.94
CA SER A 292 -20.40 -13.71 4.05
C SER A 292 -20.94 -12.29 4.30
N THR A 293 -20.01 -11.37 4.57
CA THR A 293 -20.23 -9.94 4.91
C THR A 293 -20.68 -9.09 3.72
N HIS A 294 -20.41 -9.56 2.50
CA HIS A 294 -20.76 -8.89 1.26
C HIS A 294 -21.56 -9.84 0.37
N PRO A 295 -22.61 -9.37 -0.33
CA PRO A 295 -23.32 -10.26 -1.26
C PRO A 295 -22.39 -10.69 -2.42
N PRO A 296 -22.60 -11.88 -2.99
CA PRO A 296 -21.78 -12.37 -4.10
C PRO A 296 -21.67 -11.36 -5.24
N ILE A 297 -20.45 -11.14 -5.74
CA ILE A 297 -20.16 -10.11 -6.75
C ILE A 297 -20.94 -10.39 -8.02
N ARG A 298 -21.01 -11.66 -8.45
CA ARG A 298 -21.81 -12.09 -9.60
C ARG A 298 -23.28 -11.66 -9.51
N LYS A 299 -23.88 -11.69 -8.31
CA LYS A 299 -25.27 -11.28 -8.08
C LYS A 299 -25.45 -9.77 -8.21
N ARG A 300 -24.52 -8.97 -7.64
CA ARG A 300 -24.50 -7.51 -7.80
C ARG A 300 -24.35 -7.12 -9.27
N VAL A 301 -23.37 -7.71 -9.97
CA VAL A 301 -23.14 -7.52 -11.41
C VAL A 301 -24.39 -7.87 -12.21
N GLY A 302 -25.05 -8.99 -11.92
CA GLY A 302 -26.30 -9.38 -12.59
C GLY A 302 -27.47 -8.44 -12.35
N ILE A 303 -27.58 -7.79 -11.19
CA ILE A 303 -28.59 -6.74 -10.94
C ILE A 303 -28.28 -5.50 -11.79
N LEU A 304 -27.03 -5.04 -11.78
CA LEU A 304 -26.59 -3.86 -12.51
C LEU A 304 -26.76 -4.03 -14.03
N LEU A 305 -26.38 -5.17 -14.58
CA LEU A 305 -26.57 -5.46 -16.00
C LEU A 305 -28.05 -5.53 -16.38
N ARG A 306 -28.92 -6.06 -15.50
CA ARG A 306 -30.38 -6.01 -15.71
C ARG A 306 -30.92 -4.58 -15.73
N MET A 307 -30.40 -3.68 -14.89
CA MET A 307 -30.73 -2.25 -14.95
C MET A 307 -30.32 -1.63 -16.30
N ALA A 308 -29.21 -2.08 -16.87
CA ALA A 308 -28.71 -1.66 -18.18
C ALA A 308 -29.39 -2.37 -19.38
N ARG A 309 -30.27 -3.35 -19.14
CA ARG A 309 -30.78 -4.30 -20.16
C ARG A 309 -29.65 -5.03 -20.91
N ALA A 310 -28.52 -5.25 -20.25
CA ALA A 310 -27.39 -6.03 -20.76
C ALA A 310 -27.45 -7.47 -20.24
N SER A 311 -26.91 -8.43 -21.02
CA SER A 311 -26.88 -9.83 -20.62
C SER A 311 -25.60 -10.17 -19.84
N LEU A 312 -25.75 -11.00 -18.79
CA LEU A 312 -24.64 -11.44 -17.94
C LEU A 312 -23.65 -12.32 -18.72
N SER A 313 -24.15 -13.23 -19.56
CA SER A 313 -23.31 -14.14 -20.34
C SER A 313 -22.43 -13.40 -21.35
N GLN A 314 -22.98 -12.43 -22.09
CA GLN A 314 -22.21 -11.63 -23.04
C GLN A 314 -21.16 -10.75 -22.33
N PHE A 315 -21.46 -10.29 -21.12
CA PHE A 315 -20.50 -9.50 -20.33
C PHE A 315 -19.26 -10.32 -19.98
N TYR A 316 -19.44 -11.54 -19.45
CA TYR A 316 -18.31 -12.41 -19.12
C TYR A 316 -17.61 -12.96 -20.36
N SER A 317 -18.33 -13.30 -21.44
CA SER A 317 -17.69 -13.77 -22.68
C SER A 317 -16.78 -12.70 -23.28
N ARG A 318 -17.20 -11.44 -23.30
CA ARG A 318 -16.35 -10.31 -23.73
C ARG A 318 -15.13 -10.15 -22.82
N ALA A 319 -15.30 -10.25 -21.51
CA ALA A 319 -14.18 -10.15 -20.58
C ALA A 319 -13.14 -11.27 -20.79
N ASP A 320 -13.60 -12.47 -21.11
CA ASP A 320 -12.73 -13.60 -21.42
C ASP A 320 -12.10 -13.48 -22.81
N GLU A 321 -12.82 -12.97 -23.82
CA GLU A 321 -12.27 -12.65 -25.14
C GLU A 321 -11.14 -11.60 -25.07
N VAL A 322 -11.33 -10.52 -24.32
CA VAL A 322 -10.27 -9.51 -24.10
C VAL A 322 -9.05 -10.14 -23.42
N LYS A 323 -9.26 -11.06 -22.47
CA LYS A 323 -8.18 -11.78 -21.82
C LYS A 323 -7.43 -12.69 -22.81
N MET A 324 -8.14 -13.42 -23.66
CA MET A 324 -7.53 -14.28 -24.69
C MET A 324 -6.81 -13.47 -25.77
N ALA A 325 -7.33 -12.31 -26.15
CA ALA A 325 -6.69 -11.37 -27.08
C ALA A 325 -5.40 -10.78 -26.48
N ALA A 326 -5.42 -10.37 -25.22
CA ALA A 326 -4.24 -9.86 -24.51
C ALA A 326 -3.12 -10.92 -24.33
N ILE A 327 -3.47 -12.21 -24.32
CA ILE A 327 -2.51 -13.33 -24.26
C ILE A 327 -1.94 -13.68 -25.65
N SER A 328 -2.64 -13.32 -26.73
CA SER A 328 -2.29 -13.74 -28.10
C SER A 328 -1.67 -12.67 -28.99
N GLU A 329 -1.74 -11.38 -28.62
CA GLU A 329 -1.07 -10.31 -29.36
C GLU A 329 0.18 -9.80 -28.64
N PRO A 330 1.38 -9.77 -29.28
CA PRO A 330 2.50 -8.98 -28.78
C PRO A 330 2.09 -7.51 -28.82
N ALA A 331 2.35 -6.79 -27.71
CA ALA A 331 1.93 -5.42 -27.44
C ALA A 331 2.05 -4.50 -28.67
N LYS A 332 0.96 -4.35 -29.42
CA LYS A 332 0.83 -3.27 -30.38
C LYS A 332 0.59 -2.02 -29.58
N THR A 333 1.45 -1.03 -29.82
CA THR A 333 1.39 0.34 -29.32
C THR A 333 -0.05 0.81 -29.18
N ALA A 334 -0.55 0.86 -27.94
CA ALA A 334 -1.79 1.54 -27.63
C ALA A 334 -1.57 3.02 -27.99
N GLU A 335 -2.30 3.48 -28.99
CA GLU A 335 -2.29 4.87 -29.40
C GLU A 335 -2.69 5.73 -28.19
N PRO A 336 -1.90 6.76 -27.81
CA PRO A 336 -2.15 7.50 -26.57
C PRO A 336 -3.54 8.13 -26.63
N LEU A 337 -4.39 7.77 -25.66
CA LEU A 337 -5.81 8.18 -25.56
C LEU A 337 -6.03 9.69 -25.33
N TYR A 338 -4.97 10.51 -25.36
CA TYR A 338 -5.03 11.97 -25.30
C TYR A 338 -3.87 12.59 -26.09
N PRO A 339 -4.08 13.72 -26.78
CA PRO A 339 -2.99 14.46 -27.39
C PRO A 339 -2.02 14.91 -26.30
N VAL A 340 -0.77 14.48 -26.41
CA VAL A 340 0.35 14.98 -25.61
C VAL A 340 0.36 16.50 -25.76
N ARG A 341 -0.03 17.22 -24.71
CA ARG A 341 0.10 18.67 -24.68
C ARG A 341 1.60 18.98 -24.66
N LYS A 342 2.15 19.31 -25.82
CA LYS A 342 3.49 19.89 -25.94
C LYS A 342 3.45 21.24 -25.23
N GLU A 343 4.44 21.43 -24.35
CA GLU A 343 4.80 22.67 -23.66
C GLU A 343 3.99 23.01 -22.40
N ALA A 344 4.68 22.90 -21.26
CA ALA A 344 4.33 23.58 -20.02
C ALA A 344 4.80 25.05 -20.10
N PRO A 345 4.05 26.02 -19.54
CA PRO A 345 4.43 27.43 -19.52
C PRO A 345 5.66 27.67 -18.62
N PRO A 346 6.46 28.71 -18.90
CA PRO A 346 7.63 29.05 -18.08
C PRO A 346 7.16 29.63 -16.75
N PHE A 347 7.36 28.91 -15.64
CA PHE A 347 7.10 29.43 -14.30
C PHE A 347 8.40 29.84 -13.59
N GLY A 348 8.42 31.13 -13.25
CA GLY A 348 9.31 31.91 -12.40
C GLY A 348 10.39 31.20 -11.60
N HIS A 349 11.64 31.61 -11.88
CA HIS A 349 12.80 31.33 -11.05
C HIS A 349 12.64 31.88 -9.63
N GLY A 350 12.62 30.96 -8.68
CA GLY A 350 12.68 31.25 -7.23
C GLY A 350 13.43 30.15 -6.49
N GLY A 351 14.54 29.66 -7.04
CA GLY A 351 15.46 28.72 -6.38
C GLY A 351 16.70 29.47 -5.93
N ARG A 352 16.97 29.49 -4.62
CA ARG A 352 18.19 30.08 -4.05
C ARG A 352 19.40 29.29 -4.56
N ASN A 353 20.37 30.00 -5.12
CA ASN A 353 21.70 29.48 -5.41
C ASN A 353 22.36 29.07 -4.10
N ILE A 354 22.44 27.77 -3.84
CA ILE A 354 23.42 27.21 -2.92
C ILE A 354 24.50 26.60 -3.82
N ALA A 355 25.77 26.94 -3.53
CA ALA A 355 26.98 26.67 -4.29
C ALA A 355 27.36 27.71 -5.37
N SER A 356 27.82 28.88 -4.93
CA SER A 356 28.65 29.75 -5.79
C SER A 356 29.89 30.33 -5.09
N GLU A 357 30.34 29.77 -3.96
CA GLU A 357 31.52 30.30 -3.24
C GLU A 357 32.69 29.33 -3.05
N GLU A 358 32.64 28.09 -3.57
CA GLU A 358 33.77 27.13 -3.46
C GLU A 358 34.27 26.57 -4.81
N LEU A 359 33.91 27.16 -5.95
CA LEU A 359 34.26 26.65 -7.29
C LEU A 359 35.25 27.51 -8.09
N ASN A 360 36.01 28.39 -7.42
CA ASN A 360 37.07 29.19 -8.03
C ASN A 360 38.49 28.71 -7.70
N ALA A 361 38.67 27.42 -7.42
CA ALA A 361 39.98 26.79 -7.45
C ALA A 361 40.15 26.06 -8.80
N SER A 362 40.91 26.65 -9.71
CA SER A 362 41.43 25.92 -10.86
C SER A 362 42.28 24.76 -10.35
N PRO A 363 42.06 23.50 -10.75
CA PRO A 363 42.98 22.43 -10.39
C PRO A 363 44.24 22.65 -11.21
N GLU A 364 45.31 23.11 -10.57
CA GLU A 364 46.66 22.93 -11.10
C GLU A 364 46.85 21.43 -11.35
N LEU A 365 46.96 21.06 -12.63
CA LEU A 365 47.15 19.69 -13.11
C LEU A 365 48.39 19.10 -12.41
N SER A 366 48.19 18.20 -11.46
CA SER A 366 49.24 17.27 -11.09
C SER A 366 49.49 16.34 -12.29
N ASN A 367 50.76 16.16 -12.66
CA ASN A 367 51.21 15.19 -13.67
C ASN A 367 51.08 13.74 -13.16
N GLY A 368 49.92 13.39 -12.62
CA GLY A 368 49.60 12.04 -12.19
C GLY A 368 49.32 11.17 -13.41
N VAL A 369 49.99 10.02 -13.46
CA VAL A 369 49.72 8.97 -14.43
C VAL A 369 48.74 7.98 -13.81
N TYR A 370 47.58 7.82 -14.44
CA TYR A 370 46.49 6.98 -13.94
C TYR A 370 46.28 5.75 -14.81
N TYR A 371 45.89 4.66 -14.18
CA TYR A 371 45.41 3.45 -14.82
C TYR A 371 43.95 3.22 -14.44
N ALA A 372 43.17 2.70 -15.37
CA ALA A 372 41.75 2.40 -15.16
C ALA A 372 41.44 0.97 -15.60
N TYR A 373 40.66 0.26 -14.78
CA TYR A 373 40.27 -1.13 -15.04
C TYR A 373 39.00 -1.17 -15.89
N ASN A 374 39.10 -1.67 -17.13
CA ASN A 374 37.99 -1.66 -18.08
C ASN A 374 36.96 -2.79 -17.80
N GLU A 375 35.89 -2.82 -18.60
CA GLU A 375 34.85 -3.86 -18.51
C GLU A 375 35.33 -5.25 -18.95
N GLU A 376 36.39 -5.31 -19.77
CA GLU A 376 37.04 -6.55 -20.23
C GLU A 376 38.01 -7.16 -19.19
N GLN A 377 38.05 -6.58 -17.99
CA GLN A 377 38.88 -7.03 -16.87
C GLN A 377 40.40 -6.81 -17.09
N GLU A 378 40.76 -5.76 -17.83
CA GLU A 378 42.13 -5.39 -18.12
C GLU A 378 42.45 -3.95 -17.63
N TRP A 379 43.65 -3.77 -17.09
CA TRP A 379 44.16 -2.46 -16.72
C TRP A 379 44.64 -1.71 -17.97
N GLN A 380 44.04 -0.55 -18.25
CA GLN A 380 44.45 0.33 -19.33
C GLN A 380 45.15 1.58 -18.78
N GLY A 381 46.16 2.07 -19.50
CA GLY A 381 46.95 3.24 -19.17
C GLY A 381 48.36 3.13 -19.76
N PRO A 382 49.24 4.10 -19.51
CA PRO A 382 49.06 5.28 -18.66
C PRO A 382 48.14 6.34 -19.28
N PHE A 383 47.23 6.93 -18.49
CA PHE A 383 46.41 8.07 -18.89
C PHE A 383 46.76 9.33 -18.09
N SER A 384 46.77 10.47 -18.78
CA SER A 384 46.67 11.78 -18.13
C SER A 384 45.23 12.07 -17.67
N LEU A 385 45.03 13.05 -16.78
CA LEU A 385 43.70 13.40 -16.28
C LEU A 385 42.75 13.87 -17.41
N SER A 386 43.27 14.56 -18.43
CA SER A 386 42.50 14.99 -19.61
C SER A 386 42.07 13.79 -20.46
N GLU A 387 42.98 12.85 -20.74
CA GLU A 387 42.66 11.62 -21.48
C GLU A 387 41.65 10.76 -20.72
N LEU A 388 41.84 10.61 -19.41
CA LEU A 388 40.93 9.88 -18.52
C LEU A 388 39.54 10.52 -18.51
N SER A 389 39.46 11.86 -18.54
CA SER A 389 38.19 12.58 -18.65
C SER A 389 37.47 12.40 -19.99
N ALA A 390 38.17 12.02 -21.05
CA ALA A 390 37.62 11.78 -22.38
C ALA A 390 37.09 10.33 -22.55
N LEU A 391 37.47 9.40 -21.67
CA LEU A 391 37.01 8.01 -21.73
C LEU A 391 35.51 7.90 -21.47
N THR A 392 34.74 7.47 -22.47
CA THR A 392 33.28 7.35 -22.40
C THR A 392 32.83 6.21 -21.47
N TRP A 393 33.63 5.16 -21.35
CA TRP A 393 33.37 3.98 -20.49
C TRP A 393 33.81 4.18 -19.03
N LEU A 394 34.55 5.25 -18.72
CA LEU A 394 34.94 5.55 -17.34
C LEU A 394 33.70 5.92 -16.51
N THR A 395 33.44 5.16 -15.45
CA THR A 395 32.35 5.40 -14.50
C THR A 395 32.89 5.66 -13.09
N PRO A 396 32.10 6.23 -12.17
CA PRO A 396 32.50 6.40 -10.78
C PRO A 396 32.81 5.06 -10.07
N LEU A 397 32.32 3.94 -10.60
CA LEU A 397 32.58 2.61 -10.07
C LEU A 397 33.83 1.96 -10.70
N THR A 398 34.44 2.56 -11.71
CA THR A 398 35.65 1.99 -12.32
C THR A 398 36.78 1.97 -11.28
N TRP A 399 37.53 0.87 -11.20
CA TRP A 399 38.72 0.81 -10.36
C TRP A 399 39.84 1.60 -11.02
N VAL A 400 40.51 2.43 -10.24
CA VAL A 400 41.60 3.29 -10.68
C VAL A 400 42.79 3.15 -9.75
N GLY A 401 43.98 3.38 -10.27
CA GLY A 401 45.21 3.36 -9.49
C GLY A 401 46.30 4.21 -10.12
N ALA A 402 47.15 4.78 -9.27
CA ALA A 402 48.42 5.39 -9.68
C ALA A 402 49.55 4.37 -9.42
N VAL A 403 50.38 4.07 -10.42
CA VAL A 403 51.42 3.02 -10.31
C VAL A 403 52.76 3.60 -9.84
N PRO A 404 53.61 2.88 -9.07
CA PRO A 404 53.38 1.65 -8.31
C PRO A 404 53.63 1.87 -6.80
N ASP A 405 52.58 2.13 -6.01
CA ASP A 405 52.49 1.74 -4.59
C ASP A 405 51.06 2.04 -4.06
N GLU A 406 50.21 1.01 -4.23
CA GLU A 406 49.25 0.46 -3.27
C GLU A 406 47.91 1.10 -2.87
N GLU A 407 47.36 2.10 -3.56
CA GLU A 407 45.93 2.44 -3.35
C GLU A 407 45.10 2.26 -4.63
N ILE A 408 44.61 1.03 -4.82
CA ILE A 408 43.53 0.72 -5.77
C ILE A 408 42.22 1.13 -5.12
N GLU A 409 41.59 2.16 -5.66
CA GLU A 409 40.33 2.70 -5.15
C GLU A 409 39.30 2.84 -6.27
N ARG A 410 38.04 3.09 -5.91
CA ARG A 410 37.03 3.43 -6.92
C ARG A 410 37.26 4.85 -7.41
N ALA A 411 36.97 5.11 -8.69
CA ALA A 411 37.11 6.44 -9.27
C ALA A 411 36.31 7.53 -8.54
N SER A 412 35.23 7.17 -7.84
CA SER A 412 34.47 8.07 -6.97
C SER A 412 35.13 8.41 -5.63
N GLU A 413 36.05 7.57 -5.16
CA GLU A 413 36.76 7.73 -3.87
C GLU A 413 37.94 8.68 -4.01
N ASN A 414 38.62 8.65 -5.17
CA ASN A 414 39.67 9.59 -5.51
C ASN A 414 39.13 11.02 -5.75
N PRO A 415 39.48 12.04 -4.94
CA PRO A 415 38.93 13.38 -5.09
C PRO A 415 39.19 14.05 -6.44
N ILE A 416 40.36 13.78 -7.06
CA ILE A 416 40.78 14.39 -8.33
C ILE A 416 40.00 13.78 -9.49
N ILE A 417 39.91 12.45 -9.55
CA ILE A 417 39.15 11.76 -10.60
C ILE A 417 37.65 12.01 -10.43
N ASN A 418 37.17 12.10 -9.19
CA ASN A 418 35.77 12.37 -8.89
C ASN A 418 35.26 13.70 -9.49
N ALA A 419 36.13 14.72 -9.58
CA ALA A 419 35.82 16.00 -10.20
C ALA A 419 35.39 15.88 -11.68
N ILE A 420 35.86 14.86 -12.39
CA ILE A 420 35.46 14.56 -13.78
C ILE A 420 33.96 14.25 -13.83
N PHE A 421 33.46 13.44 -12.91
CA PHE A 421 32.05 13.03 -12.90
C PHE A 421 31.13 14.17 -12.48
N ILE A 422 31.56 15.01 -11.54
CA ILE A 422 30.84 16.24 -11.15
C ILE A 422 30.70 17.16 -12.37
N LYS A 423 31.78 17.38 -13.12
CA LYS A 423 31.75 18.19 -14.35
C LYS A 423 30.85 17.59 -15.43
N ARG A 424 30.91 16.27 -15.64
CA ARG A 424 30.01 15.55 -16.56
C ARG A 424 28.54 15.75 -16.16
N LEU A 425 28.22 15.67 -14.88
CA LEU A 425 26.87 15.85 -14.38
C LEU A 425 26.36 17.28 -14.59
N ILE A 426 27.16 18.30 -14.26
CA ILE A 426 26.81 19.72 -14.47
C ILE A 426 26.50 19.99 -15.95
N ASN A 427 27.29 19.40 -16.86
CA ASN A 427 27.07 19.56 -18.31
C ASN A 427 25.73 19.00 -18.79
N THR A 428 25.11 18.05 -18.08
CA THR A 428 23.80 17.51 -18.47
C THR A 428 22.63 18.48 -18.24
N LYS A 429 22.84 19.59 -17.52
CA LYS A 429 21.80 20.56 -17.11
C LYS A 429 20.61 19.92 -16.37
N ALA A 430 20.78 18.71 -15.87
CA ALA A 430 19.71 18.00 -15.17
C ALA A 430 19.52 18.57 -13.76
N LYS A 431 18.29 18.51 -13.24
CA LYS A 431 17.96 18.99 -11.89
C LYS A 431 18.55 18.02 -10.86
N THR A 432 19.67 18.42 -10.25
CA THR A 432 20.35 17.62 -9.22
C THR A 432 19.70 17.78 -7.86
N ALA A 433 19.55 16.68 -7.13
CA ALA A 433 19.11 16.66 -5.74
C ALA A 433 20.32 16.69 -4.78
N GLU A 434 20.09 17.11 -3.54
CA GLU A 434 21.09 17.06 -2.46
C GLU A 434 21.40 15.62 -1.98
N LEU A 435 20.74 14.61 -2.56
CA LEU A 435 20.90 13.20 -2.22
C LEU A 435 22.01 12.57 -3.06
N THR A 436 22.84 11.72 -2.44
CA THR A 436 23.94 11.02 -3.12
C THR A 436 23.65 9.55 -3.36
N CYS A 437 24.12 9.02 -4.50
CA CYS A 437 24.02 7.61 -4.83
C CYS A 437 24.81 6.75 -3.83
N PRO A 438 24.21 5.69 -3.25
CA PRO A 438 24.91 4.83 -2.31
C PRO A 438 26.09 4.08 -2.95
N ASN A 439 26.00 3.78 -4.25
CA ASN A 439 27.02 3.07 -5.02
C ASN A 439 28.09 4.04 -5.57
N CYS A 440 27.68 5.02 -6.38
CA CYS A 440 28.60 5.91 -7.12
C CYS A 440 29.08 7.13 -6.33
N LYS A 441 28.49 7.42 -5.17
CA LYS A 441 28.70 8.65 -4.37
C LYS A 441 28.40 9.99 -5.08
N GLN A 442 27.92 9.95 -6.32
CA GLN A 442 27.49 11.13 -7.10
C GLN A 442 26.14 11.66 -6.65
N ALA A 443 25.88 12.95 -6.90
CA ALA A 443 24.54 13.53 -6.73
C ALA A 443 23.52 12.82 -7.63
N LEU A 444 22.33 12.57 -7.09
CA LEU A 444 21.20 12.00 -7.83
C LEU A 444 20.49 13.09 -8.63
N VAL A 445 19.86 12.69 -9.72
CA VAL A 445 19.07 13.57 -10.60
C VAL A 445 17.60 13.26 -10.39
N GLU A 446 16.77 14.29 -10.30
CA GLU A 446 15.31 14.16 -10.27
C GLU A 446 14.79 13.93 -11.69
N ILE A 447 14.07 12.83 -11.90
CA ILE A 447 13.46 12.46 -13.18
C ILE A 447 11.97 12.13 -13.01
N PRO A 448 11.12 12.48 -13.99
CA PRO A 448 9.75 11.99 -14.04
C PRO A 448 9.74 10.51 -14.48
N TYR A 449 9.02 9.68 -13.75
CA TYR A 449 8.81 8.26 -14.06
C TYR A 449 7.42 7.84 -13.59
N GLU A 450 6.59 7.26 -14.47
CA GLU A 450 5.18 6.92 -14.17
C GLU A 450 4.39 8.11 -13.58
N ARG A 451 4.62 9.31 -14.16
CA ARG A 451 4.12 10.62 -13.67
C ARG A 451 4.43 10.93 -12.22
N THR A 452 5.49 10.33 -11.69
CA THR A 452 5.96 10.53 -10.32
C THR A 452 7.41 10.98 -10.34
N GLN A 453 7.78 11.92 -9.48
CA GLN A 453 9.17 12.36 -9.37
C GLN A 453 9.97 11.36 -8.53
N ILE A 454 11.02 10.80 -9.13
CA ILE A 454 11.98 9.89 -8.50
C ILE A 454 13.41 10.40 -8.68
N TYR A 455 14.35 9.81 -7.95
CA TYR A 455 15.76 10.18 -8.07
C TYR A 455 16.55 9.03 -8.69
N GLN A 456 17.30 9.31 -9.76
CA GLN A 456 18.12 8.31 -10.44
C GLN A 456 19.58 8.75 -10.51
N CYS A 457 20.50 7.80 -10.38
CA CYS A 457 21.92 8.03 -10.62
C CYS A 457 22.19 8.03 -12.13
N ASN A 458 22.78 9.10 -12.66
CA ASN A 458 23.08 9.19 -14.09
C ASN A 458 24.11 8.13 -14.56
N PHE A 459 24.93 7.60 -13.64
CA PHE A 459 26.02 6.67 -13.94
C PHE A 459 25.59 5.20 -13.79
N CYS A 460 25.29 4.73 -12.57
CA CYS A 460 24.91 3.32 -12.37
C CYS A 460 23.45 3.01 -12.75
N LYS A 461 22.64 4.03 -13.08
CA LYS A 461 21.19 3.89 -13.35
C LYS A 461 20.35 3.34 -12.19
N GLY A 462 20.93 3.22 -10.99
CA GLY A 462 20.17 2.89 -9.79
C GLY A 462 19.24 4.03 -9.38
N THR A 463 18.12 3.64 -8.78
CA THR A 463 16.94 4.49 -8.58
C THR A 463 16.56 4.51 -7.10
N LEU A 464 16.32 5.71 -6.56
CA LEU A 464 15.85 5.93 -5.21
C LEU A 464 14.38 6.36 -5.23
N VAL A 465 13.55 5.61 -4.52
CA VAL A 465 12.11 5.83 -4.44
C VAL A 465 11.68 6.00 -2.99
N GLU A 466 10.85 7.02 -2.74
CA GLU A 466 10.22 7.22 -1.44
C GLU A 466 9.07 6.22 -1.23
N ASN A 467 8.88 5.75 0.00
CA ASN A 467 7.94 4.66 0.29
C ASN A 467 6.48 4.94 -0.10
N ASN A 468 6.06 6.20 0.00
CA ASN A 468 4.71 6.65 -0.38
C ASN A 468 4.49 6.71 -1.90
N LYS A 469 5.57 6.85 -2.68
CA LYS A 469 5.55 6.90 -4.14
C LYS A 469 5.67 5.51 -4.77
N LEU A 470 6.28 4.56 -4.06
CA LEU A 470 6.56 3.24 -4.61
C LEU A 470 5.30 2.45 -5.04
N PRO A 471 4.20 2.40 -4.26
CA PRO A 471 2.97 1.75 -4.72
C PRO A 471 2.35 2.43 -5.95
N ARG A 472 2.51 3.75 -6.11
CA ARG A 472 2.04 4.49 -7.29
C ARG A 472 2.76 4.00 -8.53
N ILE A 473 4.08 3.95 -8.48
CA ILE A 473 4.95 3.57 -9.59
C ILE A 473 4.69 2.10 -9.99
N ILE A 474 4.57 1.21 -9.01
CA ILE A 474 4.40 -0.23 -9.27
C ILE A 474 3.06 -0.55 -9.95
N VAL A 475 2.00 0.21 -9.66
CA VAL A 475 0.66 -0.06 -10.22
C VAL A 475 0.50 0.46 -11.64
N ARG A 476 1.20 1.56 -11.98
CA ARG A 476 1.04 2.25 -13.25
C ARG A 476 1.79 1.51 -14.36
N ASP A 477 1.24 1.63 -15.55
CA ASP A 477 1.62 0.95 -16.78
C ASP A 477 1.85 1.97 -17.92
N GLU A 478 2.36 3.16 -17.61
CA GLU A 478 2.63 4.17 -18.65
C GLU A 478 3.90 3.85 -19.44
N GLU A 479 4.92 3.31 -18.78
CA GLU A 479 6.10 2.75 -19.44
C GLU A 479 5.89 1.24 -19.68
N PRO A 480 5.85 0.77 -20.94
CA PRO A 480 5.57 -0.63 -21.23
C PRO A 480 6.73 -1.53 -20.79
N CYS A 481 6.44 -2.72 -20.26
CA CYS A 481 7.49 -3.68 -20.00
C CYS A 481 8.18 -4.14 -21.30
N HIS A 482 9.46 -3.79 -21.45
CA HIS A 482 10.30 -4.28 -22.53
C HIS A 482 10.63 -5.78 -22.40
N GLU A 483 10.71 -6.47 -23.54
CA GLU A 483 10.97 -7.91 -23.60
C GLU A 483 12.25 -8.33 -22.86
N ARG A 484 13.34 -7.56 -23.00
CA ARG A 484 14.60 -7.76 -22.26
C ARG A 484 14.37 -7.80 -20.74
N ILE A 485 13.59 -6.84 -20.21
CA ILE A 485 13.32 -6.73 -18.77
C ILE A 485 12.41 -7.88 -18.32
N SER A 486 11.43 -8.27 -19.14
CA SER A 486 10.57 -9.43 -18.87
C SER A 486 11.37 -10.74 -18.76
N GLN A 487 12.33 -10.96 -19.66
CA GLN A 487 13.21 -12.13 -19.62
C GLN A 487 14.12 -12.11 -18.39
N LEU A 488 14.72 -10.96 -18.08
CA LEU A 488 15.54 -10.78 -16.89
C LEU A 488 14.75 -11.04 -15.60
N ALA A 489 13.53 -10.50 -15.51
CA ALA A 489 12.62 -10.71 -14.40
C ALA A 489 12.35 -12.21 -14.16
N LYS A 490 12.01 -12.96 -15.21
CA LYS A 490 11.78 -14.42 -15.11
C LYS A 490 13.04 -15.17 -14.62
N ALA A 491 14.21 -14.80 -15.14
CA ALA A 491 15.47 -15.42 -14.73
C ALA A 491 15.78 -15.18 -13.24
N VAL A 492 15.64 -13.93 -12.78
CA VAL A 492 15.90 -13.53 -11.39
C VAL A 492 14.94 -14.22 -10.41
N VAL A 493 13.64 -14.31 -10.74
CA VAL A 493 12.66 -15.01 -9.89
C VAL A 493 13.04 -16.47 -9.71
N ASN A 494 13.36 -17.16 -10.81
CA ASN A 494 13.74 -18.57 -10.78
C ASN A 494 15.03 -18.81 -10.00
N GLU A 495 16.03 -17.94 -10.16
CA GLU A 495 17.29 -18.02 -9.40
C GLU A 495 17.07 -17.79 -7.90
N ASN A 496 16.34 -16.74 -7.54
CA ASN A 496 16.06 -16.41 -6.14
C ASN A 496 15.17 -17.46 -5.46
N GLN A 497 14.21 -18.04 -6.19
CA GLN A 497 13.41 -19.16 -5.73
C GLN A 497 14.27 -20.38 -5.43
N LYS A 498 15.18 -20.77 -6.34
CA LYS A 498 16.15 -21.85 -6.10
C LYS A 498 17.02 -21.57 -4.87
N GLY A 499 17.49 -20.33 -4.73
CA GLY A 499 18.26 -19.88 -3.57
C GLY A 499 17.50 -20.01 -2.24
N LEU A 500 16.19 -19.73 -2.23
CA LEU A 500 15.32 -19.91 -1.08
C LEU A 500 15.10 -21.40 -0.74
N THR A 501 14.87 -22.24 -1.75
CA THR A 501 14.74 -23.70 -1.57
C THR A 501 16.01 -24.31 -1.01
N ILE A 502 17.18 -23.94 -1.55
CA ILE A 502 18.49 -24.39 -1.05
C ILE A 502 18.73 -23.93 0.39
N LYS A 503 18.40 -22.67 0.72
CA LYS A 503 18.51 -22.15 2.11
C LYS A 503 17.56 -22.85 3.09
N ARG A 504 16.40 -23.34 2.63
CA ARG A 504 15.48 -24.17 3.46
C ARG A 504 16.02 -25.58 3.67
N LEU A 505 16.66 -26.17 2.66
CA LEU A 505 17.23 -27.52 2.73
C LEU A 505 18.54 -27.55 3.55
N ILE A 506 19.33 -26.48 3.52
CA ILE A 506 20.59 -26.37 4.26
C ILE A 506 20.32 -25.62 5.58
N SER A 507 19.89 -26.37 6.60
CA SER A 507 20.01 -25.92 7.98
C SER A 507 21.49 -25.73 8.31
N LYS A 508 21.91 -24.46 8.50
CA LYS A 508 23.16 -24.05 9.14
C LYS A 508 24.43 -24.70 8.58
N GLU A 509 24.88 -24.32 7.39
CA GLU A 509 26.32 -24.27 7.08
C GLU A 509 26.56 -23.57 5.73
N GLY A 510 27.41 -22.55 5.71
CA GLY A 510 27.83 -21.86 4.48
C GLY A 510 27.12 -20.53 4.18
N LEU A 511 27.03 -19.62 5.15
CA LEU A 511 26.65 -18.23 4.85
C LEU A 511 27.73 -17.58 3.95
N LYS A 512 27.37 -17.31 2.69
CA LYS A 512 28.09 -16.36 1.81
C LYS A 512 28.47 -15.12 2.63
N LYS A 513 29.70 -14.61 2.44
CA LYS A 513 30.19 -13.40 3.13
C LYS A 513 29.09 -12.31 3.11
N PRO A 514 28.80 -11.65 4.25
CA PRO A 514 27.75 -10.63 4.30
C PRO A 514 28.08 -9.52 3.31
N ILE A 515 27.17 -9.26 2.38
CA ILE A 515 27.27 -8.16 1.43
C ILE A 515 27.33 -6.87 2.26
N PRO A 516 28.32 -5.98 2.03
CA PRO A 516 28.43 -4.75 2.80
C PRO A 516 27.17 -3.90 2.66
N PHE A 517 26.64 -3.41 3.77
CA PHE A 517 25.43 -2.61 3.77
C PHE A 517 25.67 -1.27 3.08
N LYS A 518 24.76 -0.89 2.18
CA LYS A 518 24.74 0.45 1.56
C LYS A 518 24.25 1.48 2.57
N ASN A 519 24.86 2.66 2.60
CA ASN A 519 24.39 3.76 3.45
C ASN A 519 23.22 4.49 2.79
N CYS A 520 22.17 4.75 3.57
CA CYS A 520 21.00 5.48 3.14
C CYS A 520 21.36 6.92 2.69
N PRO A 521 20.99 7.34 1.46
CA PRO A 521 21.25 8.70 0.98
C PRO A 521 20.73 9.81 1.88
N LYS A 522 19.55 9.59 2.52
CA LYS A 522 18.82 10.57 3.32
C LYS A 522 19.28 10.66 4.78
N CYS A 523 19.48 9.52 5.44
CA CYS A 523 19.78 9.48 6.89
C CYS A 523 21.13 8.84 7.24
N LYS A 524 21.93 8.45 6.24
CA LYS A 524 23.27 7.83 6.33
C LYS A 524 23.38 6.51 7.11
N LYS A 525 22.29 6.01 7.70
CA LYS A 525 22.19 4.70 8.35
C LYS A 525 22.23 3.55 7.32
N PRO A 526 22.69 2.34 7.69
CA PRO A 526 22.75 1.21 6.77
C PRO A 526 21.34 0.80 6.28
N MET A 527 21.25 0.47 5.00
CA MET A 527 20.09 -0.12 4.35
C MET A 527 20.20 -1.64 4.39
N MET A 528 19.06 -2.32 4.55
CA MET A 528 19.03 -3.78 4.53
C MET A 528 18.55 -4.26 3.17
N ARG A 529 19.34 -5.13 2.53
CA ARG A 529 18.94 -5.84 1.32
C ARG A 529 17.98 -6.97 1.67
N ARG A 530 16.78 -6.92 1.11
CA ARG A 530 15.71 -7.91 1.34
C ARG A 530 14.80 -7.99 0.13
N PHE A 531 14.03 -9.06 0.00
CA PHE A 531 12.98 -9.10 -1.02
C PHE A 531 11.94 -8.01 -0.77
N TYR A 532 11.53 -7.32 -1.84
CA TYR A 532 10.43 -6.35 -1.80
C TYR A 532 9.15 -7.01 -1.31
N SER A 533 8.84 -8.18 -1.87
CA SER A 533 7.73 -9.06 -1.48
C SER A 533 8.10 -10.50 -1.77
N LEU A 534 7.59 -11.42 -0.94
CA LEU A 534 7.71 -12.86 -1.19
C LEU A 534 6.98 -13.31 -2.45
N ALA A 535 6.06 -12.49 -2.98
CA ALA A 535 5.33 -12.78 -4.20
C ALA A 535 6.15 -12.53 -5.48
N TYR A 536 7.15 -11.64 -5.44
CA TYR A 536 7.92 -11.23 -6.63
C TYR A 536 9.42 -11.51 -6.51
N LEU A 537 9.94 -11.73 -5.30
CA LEU A 537 11.35 -12.11 -5.05
C LEU A 537 12.40 -11.18 -5.69
N VAL A 538 12.07 -9.90 -5.92
CA VAL A 538 13.03 -8.86 -6.30
C VAL A 538 13.72 -8.35 -5.04
N GLU A 539 15.05 -8.44 -4.99
CA GLU A 539 15.83 -7.87 -3.88
C GLU A 539 15.88 -6.35 -4.00
N VAL A 540 15.73 -5.66 -2.88
CA VAL A 540 15.79 -4.20 -2.79
C VAL A 540 16.52 -3.78 -1.52
N ASP A 541 17.18 -2.63 -1.57
CA ASP A 541 17.86 -2.04 -0.41
C ASP A 541 16.92 -1.05 0.28
N ARG A 542 16.39 -1.41 1.46
CA ARG A 542 15.43 -0.56 2.18
C ARG A 542 15.97 -0.03 3.48
N CYS A 543 15.79 1.27 3.73
CA CYS A 543 16.15 1.90 4.98
C CYS A 543 15.02 1.75 6.01
N SER A 544 15.27 1.07 7.14
CA SER A 544 14.28 0.89 8.23
C SER A 544 13.93 2.18 8.98
N PHE A 545 14.73 3.24 8.85
CA PHE A 545 14.54 4.47 9.62
C PHE A 545 13.76 5.54 8.87
N CYS A 546 14.05 5.75 7.59
CA CYS A 546 13.36 6.75 6.77
C CYS A 546 12.43 6.15 5.70
N GLY A 547 12.40 4.82 5.57
CA GLY A 547 11.47 4.10 4.70
C GLY A 547 11.83 4.11 3.20
N ILE A 548 12.80 4.91 2.76
CA ILE A 548 13.20 4.97 1.35
C ILE A 548 13.76 3.63 0.87
N THR A 549 13.55 3.36 -0.41
CA THR A 549 14.00 2.12 -1.06
C THR A 549 14.90 2.49 -2.23
N TRP A 550 16.07 1.86 -2.27
CA TRP A 550 17.01 1.92 -3.37
C TRP A 550 16.87 0.65 -4.21
N PHE A 551 16.75 0.86 -5.50
CA PHE A 551 16.75 -0.15 -6.55
C PHE A 551 18.08 -0.01 -7.30
N ASP A 552 18.82 -1.10 -7.44
CA ASP A 552 19.89 -1.15 -8.41
C ASP A 552 19.32 -1.14 -9.84
N LYS A 553 20.22 -1.08 -10.82
CA LYS A 553 19.85 -1.00 -12.24
C LYS A 553 18.86 -2.11 -12.61
N ASP A 554 17.82 -1.74 -13.35
CA ASP A 554 16.76 -2.61 -13.86
C ASP A 554 15.85 -3.24 -12.76
N GLU A 555 16.14 -3.10 -11.45
CA GLU A 555 15.34 -3.74 -10.38
C GLU A 555 13.92 -3.16 -10.23
N LEU A 556 13.75 -1.85 -10.43
CA LEU A 556 12.44 -1.20 -10.33
C LEU A 556 11.55 -1.60 -11.52
N GLU A 557 12.13 -1.57 -12.72
CA GLU A 557 11.49 -1.93 -13.98
C GLU A 557 11.12 -3.42 -13.99
N MET A 558 12.00 -4.29 -13.49
CA MET A 558 11.70 -5.72 -13.28
C MET A 558 10.49 -5.90 -12.37
N LEU A 559 10.46 -5.21 -11.23
CA LEU A 559 9.35 -5.32 -10.28
C LEU A 559 8.01 -4.88 -10.90
N GLN A 560 8.01 -3.78 -11.67
CA GLN A 560 6.82 -3.35 -12.42
C GLN A 560 6.39 -4.38 -13.44
N CYS A 561 7.33 -4.87 -14.26
CA CYS A 561 7.03 -5.87 -15.28
C CYS A 561 6.44 -7.16 -14.69
N MET A 562 6.93 -7.58 -13.52
CA MET A 562 6.38 -8.74 -12.82
C MET A 562 4.94 -8.50 -12.35
N VAL A 563 4.64 -7.30 -11.86
CA VAL A 563 3.29 -6.93 -11.40
C VAL A 563 2.32 -6.80 -12.56
N GLU A 564 2.75 -6.16 -13.66
CA GLU A 564 1.98 -5.98 -14.89
C GLU A 564 1.63 -7.33 -15.53
N ASN A 565 2.64 -8.17 -15.75
CA ASN A 565 2.49 -9.46 -16.43
C ASN A 565 2.14 -10.62 -15.49
N ARG A 566 1.92 -10.34 -14.19
CA ARG A 566 1.65 -11.35 -13.14
C ARG A 566 2.68 -12.48 -13.12
N ILE A 567 3.95 -12.14 -13.34
CA ILE A 567 5.06 -13.09 -13.26
C ILE A 567 5.29 -13.38 -11.77
N VAL A 568 4.82 -14.53 -11.31
CA VAL A 568 4.98 -15.02 -9.95
C VAL A 568 5.81 -16.31 -9.96
N PRO A 569 6.54 -16.62 -8.87
CA PRO A 569 7.25 -17.88 -8.74
C PRO A 569 6.28 -19.06 -8.92
N GLU A 570 6.65 -20.07 -9.69
CA GLU A 570 5.90 -21.33 -9.76
C GLU A 570 6.06 -22.04 -8.42
N ILE A 571 5.08 -21.88 -7.52
CA ILE A 571 5.05 -22.64 -6.28
C ILE A 571 4.57 -24.05 -6.66
N GLU A 572 5.50 -24.96 -6.93
CA GLU A 572 5.23 -26.39 -6.84
C GLU A 572 4.87 -26.69 -5.38
N LEU A 573 3.58 -26.65 -5.06
CA LEU A 573 3.03 -27.24 -3.85
C LEU A 573 3.09 -28.76 -4.02
N SER A 574 4.27 -29.36 -3.84
CA SER A 574 4.35 -30.77 -3.51
C SER A 574 3.77 -30.94 -2.11
N TYR A 575 2.45 -31.12 -2.05
CA TYR A 575 1.83 -31.82 -0.93
C TYR A 575 2.32 -33.27 -1.01
N GLU A 576 3.46 -33.55 -0.38
CA GLU A 576 3.72 -34.92 0.06
C GLU A 576 2.83 -35.16 1.29
N GLU A 577 2.02 -36.21 1.17
CA GLU A 577 0.91 -36.63 2.06
C GLU A 577 1.31 -36.90 3.51
#